data_AF-A0AAW2QAX6-F1
#
_entry.id   AF-A0AAW2QAX6-F1
#
_cell.length_a   1.000
_cell.length_b   1.000
_cell.length_c   1.000
_cell.angle_alpha   90.00
_cell.angle_beta   90.00
_cell.angle_gamma   90.00
#
_symmetry.space_group_name_H-M   'P 1'
#
loop_
_entity.id
_entity.type
_entity.pdbx_description
1 polymer ?
#
loop_
_entity_poly.entity_id
_entity_poly.type
_entity_poly.pdbx_seq_one_letter_code
_entity_poly.pdbx_strand_id
1 'polypeptide(L)'
;MLQEKHLPKAFWAEAVYTAVYLLNRCPTKAVQNMTPIEAWSGKKPSAKHLRVSAVSAMYIFQQRKRHKLEEKTEKGIFLGYSTQSKGYRIYNLKTKKLIISRDVEFDEDAMWNWDEEK
;
A
#
# COMPACT_ATOMS: atom_id res chain seq x y z
N MET A 1 9.54 -8.65 -5.35
CA MET A 1 8.51 -7.59 -5.18
C MET A 1 7.95 -7.08 -6.52
N LEU A 2 8.67 -6.25 -7.31
CA LEU A 2 8.11 -5.70 -8.57
C LEU A 2 7.99 -6.76 -9.68
N GLN A 3 9.07 -7.49 -9.95
CA GLN A 3 9.09 -8.53 -10.99
C GLN A 3 8.18 -9.71 -10.65
N GLU A 4 8.17 -10.14 -9.39
CA GLU A 4 7.32 -11.23 -8.90
C GLU A 4 5.82 -10.95 -9.04
N LYS A 5 5.43 -9.68 -9.08
CA LYS A 5 4.03 -9.24 -9.18
C LYS A 5 3.71 -8.58 -10.51
N HIS A 6 4.58 -8.77 -11.52
CA HIS A 6 4.43 -8.22 -12.87
C HIS A 6 4.16 -6.70 -12.92
N LEU A 7 4.64 -5.95 -11.91
CA LEU A 7 4.44 -4.51 -11.86
C LEU A 7 5.32 -3.78 -12.89
N PRO A 8 4.80 -2.76 -13.59
CA PRO A 8 5.60 -1.90 -14.44
C PRO A 8 6.76 -1.27 -13.67
N LYS A 9 7.92 -1.19 -14.31
CA LYS A 9 9.13 -0.54 -13.76
C LYS A 9 8.88 0.92 -13.35
N ALA A 10 7.84 1.57 -13.87
CA ALA A 10 7.43 2.91 -13.49
C ALA A 10 7.13 3.05 -11.97
N PHE A 11 6.70 1.98 -11.30
CA PHE A 11 6.39 2.00 -9.86
C PHE A 11 7.60 1.73 -8.96
N TRP A 12 8.83 1.78 -9.49
CA TRP A 12 10.04 1.50 -8.73
C TRP A 12 10.18 2.39 -7.48
N ALA A 13 9.83 3.67 -7.59
CA ALA A 13 9.90 4.60 -6.47
C ALA A 13 8.99 4.17 -5.31
N GLU A 14 7.80 3.66 -5.61
CA GLU A 14 6.84 3.17 -4.60
C GLU A 14 7.32 1.90 -3.91
N ALA A 15 7.99 1.00 -4.65
CA ALA A 15 8.64 -0.16 -4.07
C ALA A 15 9.76 0.24 -3.10
N VAL A 16 10.58 1.23 -3.48
CA VAL A 16 11.65 1.77 -2.62
C VAL A 16 11.04 2.40 -1.36
N TYR A 17 9.99 3.22 -1.49
CA TYR A 17 9.31 3.80 -0.34
C TYR A 17 8.79 2.75 0.63
N THR A 18 8.20 1.67 0.10
CA THR A 18 7.70 0.59 0.94
C THR A 18 8.83 -0.19 1.61
N ALA A 19 9.93 -0.46 0.90
CA ALA A 19 11.10 -1.10 1.49
C ALA A 19 11.67 -0.27 2.66
N VAL A 20 11.83 1.05 2.48
CA VAL A 20 12.29 1.95 3.54
C VAL A 20 11.28 1.99 4.71
N TYR A 21 9.98 2.01 4.42
CA TYR A 21 8.94 1.99 5.44
C TYR A 21 9.00 0.75 6.33
N LEU A 22 9.24 -0.42 5.72
CA LEU A 22 9.38 -1.71 6.39
C LEU A 22 10.69 -1.78 7.17
N LEU A 23 11.82 -1.39 6.58
CA LEU A 23 13.13 -1.37 7.24
C LEU A 23 13.09 -0.55 8.54
N ASN A 24 12.40 0.59 8.55
CA ASN A 24 12.26 1.41 9.76
C ASN A 24 11.42 0.75 10.86
N ARG A 25 10.67 -0.30 10.55
CA ARG A 25 9.78 -1.06 11.47
C ARG A 25 10.26 -2.49 11.71
N CYS A 26 11.34 -2.90 11.08
CA CYS A 26 12.00 -4.17 11.35
C CYS A 26 13.09 -3.99 12.41
N PRO A 27 13.33 -4.99 13.27
CA PRO A 27 14.52 -5.01 14.11
C PRO A 27 15.78 -4.97 13.24
N THR A 28 16.79 -4.23 13.67
CA THR A 28 18.07 -4.14 12.97
C THR A 28 19.21 -4.45 13.93
N LYS A 29 20.36 -4.91 13.41
CA LYS A 29 21.54 -5.16 14.27
C LYS A 29 22.06 -3.90 14.96
N ALA A 30 21.84 -2.73 14.35
CA ALA A 30 22.29 -1.45 14.89
C ALA A 30 21.47 -0.98 16.11
N VAL A 31 20.19 -1.37 16.18
CA VAL A 31 19.28 -0.97 17.26
C VAL A 31 18.85 -2.22 18.02
N GLN A 32 19.48 -2.47 19.16
CA GLN A 32 19.21 -3.66 19.96
C GLN A 32 17.78 -3.62 20.54
N ASN A 33 17.04 -4.71 20.34
CA ASN A 33 15.70 -4.95 20.89
C ASN A 33 14.63 -3.90 20.53
N MET A 34 14.89 -2.99 19.60
CA MET A 34 13.95 -1.96 19.16
C MET A 34 13.99 -1.80 17.64
N THR A 35 12.93 -1.23 17.09
CA THR A 35 12.89 -0.83 15.68
C THR A 35 13.50 0.57 15.51
N PRO A 36 14.09 0.91 14.34
CA PRO A 36 14.61 2.26 14.12
C PRO A 36 13.59 3.36 14.39
N ILE A 37 12.33 3.15 14.02
CA ILE A 37 11.26 4.12 14.29
C ILE A 37 10.93 4.23 15.79
N GLU A 38 11.05 3.14 16.54
CA GLU A 38 10.85 3.13 18.00
C GLU A 38 12.00 3.85 18.71
N ALA A 39 13.24 3.63 18.30
CA ALA A 39 14.40 4.36 18.81
C ALA A 39 14.30 5.87 18.54
N TRP A 40 13.79 6.25 17.36
CA TRP A 40 13.63 7.66 17.00
C TRP A 40 12.43 8.35 17.65
N SER A 41 11.27 7.69 17.68
CA SER A 41 10.01 8.30 18.16
C SER A 41 9.69 8.00 19.62
N GLY A 42 10.41 7.08 20.26
CA GLY A 42 10.10 6.55 21.60
C GLY A 42 8.83 5.70 21.65
N LYS A 43 8.17 5.46 20.51
CA LYS A 43 6.89 4.73 20.43
C LYS A 43 7.04 3.47 19.59
N LYS A 44 6.65 2.33 20.19
CA LYS A 44 6.61 1.06 19.49
C LYS A 44 5.60 1.10 18.32
N PRO A 45 6.03 0.85 17.07
CA PRO A 45 5.12 0.82 15.94
C PRO A 45 4.21 -0.41 16.02
N SER A 46 2.96 -0.26 15.58
CA SER A 46 2.10 -1.41 15.31
C SER A 46 2.52 -2.07 14.00
N ALA A 47 2.48 -3.39 13.93
CA ALA A 47 2.66 -4.16 12.69
C ALA A 47 1.32 -4.62 12.08
N LYS A 48 0.18 -4.38 12.76
CA LYS A 48 -1.14 -4.91 12.36
C LYS A 48 -1.64 -4.39 11.00
N HIS A 49 -1.14 -3.23 10.56
CA HIS A 49 -1.52 -2.63 9.29
C HIS A 49 -0.56 -3.00 8.15
N LEU A 50 0.48 -3.81 8.42
CA LEU A 50 1.36 -4.28 7.38
C LEU A 50 0.63 -5.30 6.51
N ARG A 51 0.75 -5.13 5.20
CA ARG A 51 0.19 -5.96 4.15
C ARG A 51 1.29 -6.39 3.19
N VAL A 52 1.07 -7.52 2.54
CA VAL A 52 1.95 -7.99 1.47
C VAL A 52 1.92 -6.95 0.36
N SER A 53 3.12 -6.57 -0.05
CA SER A 53 3.32 -5.43 -0.93
C SER A 53 3.27 -5.86 -2.39
N ALA A 54 2.80 -4.98 -3.28
CA ALA A 54 2.56 -5.29 -4.69
C ALA A 54 1.43 -6.29 -4.98
N VAL A 55 0.42 -6.34 -4.10
CA VAL A 55 -0.78 -7.16 -4.28
C VAL A 55 -1.90 -6.30 -4.90
N SER A 56 -2.74 -6.91 -5.74
CA SER A 56 -4.07 -6.39 -6.05
C SER A 56 -4.80 -5.97 -4.77
N ALA A 57 -5.35 -4.76 -4.74
CA ALA A 57 -6.10 -4.29 -3.59
C ALA A 57 -7.41 -3.67 -4.04
N MET A 58 -8.53 -4.26 -3.62
CA MET A 58 -9.83 -3.65 -3.84
C MET A 58 -10.01 -2.56 -2.78
N TYR A 59 -10.27 -1.32 -3.19
CA TYR A 59 -10.43 -0.24 -2.22
C TYR A 59 -11.81 0.38 -2.35
N ILE A 60 -12.37 0.72 -1.21
CA ILE A 60 -13.70 1.31 -1.15
C ILE A 60 -13.49 2.82 -1.10
N PHE A 61 -13.92 3.53 -2.15
CA PHE A 61 -13.98 4.98 -2.10
C PHE A 61 -15.29 5.38 -1.42
N GLN A 62 -15.23 5.95 -0.22
CA GLN A 62 -16.39 6.64 0.35
C GLN A 62 -15.99 8.06 0.69
N GLN A 63 -16.65 9.06 0.10
CA GLN A 63 -17.16 10.19 0.89
C GLN A 63 -18.01 11.22 0.12
N ARG A 64 -18.10 11.29 -1.22
CA ARG A 64 -18.67 12.52 -1.84
C ARG A 64 -19.98 12.47 -2.62
N LYS A 65 -20.53 11.32 -3.03
CA LYS A 65 -21.88 11.27 -3.61
C LYS A 65 -22.62 10.02 -3.16
N ARG A 66 -23.35 10.15 -2.05
CA ARG A 66 -24.17 9.08 -1.47
C ARG A 66 -25.49 8.98 -2.24
N HIS A 67 -25.61 8.02 -3.16
CA HIS A 67 -26.90 7.53 -3.64
C HIS A 67 -27.00 6.02 -3.39
N LYS A 68 -28.19 5.53 -3.06
CA LYS A 68 -28.42 4.29 -2.29
C LYS A 68 -28.14 2.98 -3.05
N LEU A 69 -27.75 3.04 -4.33
CA LEU A 69 -27.74 1.90 -5.26
C LEU A 69 -26.54 1.80 -6.22
N GLU A 70 -25.52 2.67 -6.15
CA GLU A 70 -24.36 2.56 -7.04
C GLU A 70 -23.27 1.62 -6.50
N GLU A 71 -22.52 1.00 -7.41
CA GLU A 71 -21.42 0.07 -7.14
C GLU A 71 -20.36 0.74 -6.24
N LYS A 72 -20.16 0.17 -5.05
CA LYS A 72 -19.52 0.84 -3.89
C LYS A 72 -18.00 0.75 -3.85
N THR A 73 -17.38 0.04 -4.80
CA THR A 73 -15.98 -0.39 -4.70
C THR A 73 -15.23 -0.07 -5.98
N GLU A 74 -14.03 0.50 -5.85
CA GLU A 74 -13.11 0.69 -6.96
C GLU A 74 -11.94 -0.29 -6.85
N LYS A 75 -11.51 -0.81 -8.00
CA LYS A 75 -10.35 -1.70 -8.04
C LYS A 75 -9.07 -0.88 -8.13
N GLY A 76 -8.07 -1.27 -7.35
CA GLY A 76 -6.75 -0.68 -7.39
C GLY A 76 -5.65 -1.65 -7.09
N ILE A 77 -4.45 -1.09 -7.01
CA ILE A 77 -3.26 -1.85 -6.72
C ILE A 77 -2.56 -1.19 -5.55
N PHE A 78 -2.28 -1.99 -4.53
CA PHE A 78 -1.58 -1.52 -3.36
C PHE A 78 -0.09 -1.33 -3.70
N LEU A 79 0.35 -0.08 -3.64
CA LEU A 79 1.73 0.29 -3.96
C LEU A 79 2.57 0.54 -2.71
N GLY A 80 1.96 0.90 -1.58
CA GLY A 80 2.71 1.15 -0.37
C GLY A 80 1.99 1.94 0.70
N TYR A 81 2.75 2.48 1.64
CA TYR A 81 2.23 3.22 2.79
C TYR A 81 2.41 4.73 2.60
N SER A 82 1.46 5.53 3.08
CA SER A 82 1.60 6.98 3.15
C SER A 82 2.57 7.36 4.28
N THR A 83 3.42 8.35 4.02
CA THR A 83 4.33 8.93 5.02
C THR A 83 3.62 9.98 5.89
N GLN A 84 2.61 10.65 5.34
CA GLN A 84 1.92 11.79 5.99
C GLN A 84 0.66 11.38 6.75
N SER A 85 0.09 10.21 6.42
CA SER A 85 -1.17 9.74 7.00
C SER A 85 -1.12 8.25 7.25
N LYS A 86 -1.96 7.71 8.15
CA LYS A 86 -2.06 6.24 8.33
C LYS A 86 -2.89 5.59 7.21
N GLY A 87 -2.70 6.01 5.97
CA GLY A 87 -3.39 5.49 4.79
C GLY A 87 -2.44 4.70 3.88
N TYR A 88 -3.03 3.94 2.99
CA TYR A 88 -2.35 3.17 1.95
C TYR A 88 -2.30 3.98 0.66
N ARG A 89 -1.17 3.93 -0.02
CA ARG A 89 -0.98 4.45 -1.39
C ARG A 89 -1.47 3.39 -2.35
N ILE A 90 -2.47 3.75 -3.13
CA ILE A 90 -3.17 2.84 -4.03
C ILE A 90 -3.21 3.47 -5.41
N TYR A 91 -2.90 2.68 -6.42
CA TYR A 91 -3.10 3.07 -7.80
C TYR A 91 -4.51 2.73 -8.25
N ASN A 92 -5.27 3.74 -8.62
CA ASN A 92 -6.62 3.59 -9.16
C ASN A 92 -6.52 3.16 -10.63
N LEU A 93 -7.06 1.99 -10.97
CA LEU A 93 -7.03 1.46 -12.34
C LEU A 93 -7.93 2.24 -13.30
N LYS A 94 -9.05 2.79 -12.81
CA LYS A 94 -9.99 3.59 -13.63
C LYS A 94 -9.44 4.97 -13.95
N THR A 95 -8.91 5.68 -12.94
CA THR A 95 -8.45 7.06 -13.09
C THR A 95 -6.97 7.18 -13.42
N LYS A 96 -6.22 6.09 -13.34
CA LYS A 96 -4.76 6.03 -13.52
C LYS A 96 -3.98 6.97 -12.59
N LYS A 97 -4.56 7.25 -11.41
CA LYS A 97 -4.00 8.16 -10.40
C LYS A 97 -3.64 7.43 -9.12
N LEU A 98 -2.60 7.91 -8.46
CA LEU A 98 -2.24 7.46 -7.13
C LEU A 98 -3.09 8.21 -6.10
N ILE A 99 -3.81 7.45 -5.28
CA ILE A 99 -4.67 7.95 -4.22
C ILE A 99 -4.18 7.43 -2.87
N ILE A 100 -4.56 8.13 -1.80
CA ILE A 100 -4.31 7.67 -0.43
C ILE A 100 -5.65 7.37 0.21
N SER A 101 -5.87 6.12 0.61
CA SER A 101 -7.10 5.69 1.31
C SER A 101 -6.77 4.85 2.53
N ARG A 102 -7.61 4.95 3.57
CA ARG A 102 -7.56 4.06 4.75
C ARG A 102 -8.51 2.88 4.62
N ASP A 103 -9.64 3.09 3.97
CA ASP A 103 -10.73 2.12 3.86
C ASP A 103 -10.47 1.23 2.64
N VAL A 104 -9.73 0.15 2.87
CA VAL A 104 -9.21 -0.74 1.83
C VAL A 104 -9.40 -2.18 2.27
N GLU A 105 -9.87 -3.01 1.35
CA GLU A 105 -10.02 -4.45 1.52
C GLU A 105 -8.98 -5.16 0.65
N PHE A 106 -8.08 -5.89 1.28
CA PHE A 106 -6.98 -6.53 0.57
C PHE A 106 -7.35 -7.94 0.19
N ASP A 107 -7.16 -8.26 -1.09
CA ASP A 107 -7.20 -9.62 -1.61
C ASP A 107 -5.75 -10.04 -1.89
N GLU A 108 -5.11 -10.67 -0.89
CA GLU A 108 -3.67 -10.97 -0.91
C GLU A 108 -3.26 -12.05 -1.93
N ASP A 109 -4.22 -12.82 -2.43
CA ASP A 109 -4.02 -13.88 -3.42
C ASP A 109 -4.22 -13.38 -4.86
N ALA A 110 -4.99 -12.30 -5.06
CA ALA A 110 -5.21 -11.74 -6.38
C ALA A 110 -3.95 -11.08 -6.97
N MET A 111 -3.75 -11.31 -8.27
CA MET A 111 -2.71 -10.67 -9.07
C MET A 111 -3.35 -9.91 -10.22
N TRP A 112 -2.85 -8.70 -10.49
CA TRP A 112 -3.32 -7.88 -11.61
C TRP A 112 -2.40 -8.09 -12.80
N ASN A 113 -2.99 -8.43 -13.95
CA ASN A 113 -2.26 -8.57 -15.19
C ASN A 113 -2.13 -7.21 -15.88
N TRP A 114 -0.90 -6.71 -16.02
CA TRP A 114 -0.62 -5.43 -16.66
C TRP A 114 -0.48 -5.54 -18.19
N ASP A 115 -0.40 -6.74 -18.74
CA ASP A 115 -0.23 -6.96 -20.19
C ASP A 115 -1.54 -6.79 -20.98
N GLU A 116 -2.71 -6.74 -20.31
CA GLU A 116 -4.02 -6.54 -20.96
C GLU A 116 -4.29 -5.09 -21.41
N GLU A 117 -3.45 -4.13 -21.00
CA GLU A 117 -3.58 -2.71 -21.39
C GLU A 117 -2.70 -2.31 -22.60
N LYS A 118 -2.01 -3.27 -23.25
CA LYS A 118 -1.11 -3.01 -24.39
C LYS A 118 -1.76 -3.20 -25.76
#